data_AF-A0A416ZJC9-F1
#
_entry.id   AF-A0A416ZJC9-F1
#
_cell.length_a   1.000
_cell.length_b   1.000
_cell.length_c   1.000
_cell.angle_alpha   90.00
_cell.angle_beta   90.00
_cell.angle_gamma   90.00
#
_symmetry.space_group_name_H-M   'P 1'
#
loop_
_entity.id
_entity.type
_entity.pdbx_description
1 polymer ?
#
loop_
_entity_poly.entity_id
_entity_poly.type
_entity_poly.pdbx_seq_one_letter_code
_entity_poly.pdbx_strand_id
1 'polypeptide(L)'
;MFEAYITNTALYPLMGIEVGTTVHFPMTTQELQAALAKIGIDGKRYSEVFFTSFDSDVLGLYDYLYECENIDELNELGHALLEVRDKGGLETFEAALVLGNHTRSVKDLINLTQNLDLYRFYPDISDDEGLGRLYADE
;
A
#
# COMPACT_ATOMS: atom_id res chain seq x y z
N MET A 1 -0.75 7.95 3.33
CA MET A 1 -0.34 6.62 3.84
C MET A 1 -1.60 5.77 3.91
N PHE A 2 -1.58 4.53 4.42
CA PHE A 2 -2.74 3.64 4.30
C PHE A 2 -3.01 2.81 5.56
N GLU A 3 -4.26 2.40 5.72
CA GLU A 3 -4.73 1.52 6.78
C GLU A 3 -5.42 0.29 6.19
N ALA A 4 -5.50 -0.77 6.99
CA ALA A 4 -6.21 -1.97 6.61
C ALA A 4 -6.98 -2.54 7.80
N TYR A 5 -8.16 -3.08 7.52
CA TYR A 5 -8.90 -3.85 8.51
C TYR A 5 -8.47 -5.31 8.46
N ILE A 6 -7.89 -5.79 9.56
CA ILE A 6 -7.46 -7.17 9.71
C ILE A 6 -8.46 -7.98 10.53
N THR A 7 -8.71 -9.22 10.12
CA THR A 7 -9.70 -10.09 10.78
C THR A 7 -9.13 -11.48 11.06
N ASN A 8 -9.57 -12.07 12.17
CA ASN A 8 -9.26 -13.45 12.52
C ASN A 8 -10.45 -14.36 12.18
N THR A 9 -10.44 -14.92 10.97
CA THR A 9 -11.53 -15.78 10.47
C THR A 9 -11.68 -17.07 11.27
N ALA A 10 -10.62 -17.54 11.94
CA ALA A 10 -10.67 -18.75 12.77
C ALA A 10 -11.57 -18.60 14.01
N LEU A 11 -11.85 -17.36 14.45
CA LEU A 11 -12.75 -17.10 15.57
C LEU A 11 -14.22 -17.04 15.16
N TYR A 12 -14.52 -16.86 13.87
CA TYR A 12 -15.90 -16.72 13.38
C TYR A 12 -16.78 -17.94 13.73
N PRO A 13 -16.34 -19.21 13.53
CA PRO A 13 -17.13 -20.38 13.91
C PRO A 13 -17.39 -20.51 15.42
N LEU A 14 -16.57 -19.86 16.27
CA LEU A 14 -16.64 -19.95 17.72
C LEU A 14 -17.48 -18.82 18.33
N MET A 15 -17.34 -17.60 17.79
CA MET A 15 -17.96 -16.39 18.33
C MET A 15 -19.26 -16.01 17.62
N GLY A 16 -19.50 -16.54 16.41
CA GLY A 16 -20.65 -16.18 15.58
C GLY A 16 -20.64 -14.74 15.06
N ILE A 17 -19.53 -14.01 15.30
CA ILE A 17 -19.29 -12.64 14.84
C ILE A 17 -17.86 -12.53 14.33
N GLU A 18 -17.63 -11.57 13.43
CA GLU A 18 -16.30 -11.22 12.95
C GLU A 18 -15.50 -10.53 14.08
N VAL A 19 -14.24 -10.94 14.25
CA VAL A 19 -13.31 -10.34 15.23
C VAL A 19 -12.16 -9.73 14.45
N GLY A 20 -12.19 -8.40 14.30
CA GLY A 20 -11.19 -7.66 13.55
C GLY A 20 -10.79 -6.33 14.19
N THR A 21 -9.76 -5.70 13.64
CA THR A 21 -9.26 -4.39 14.06
C THR A 21 -8.53 -3.68 12.92
N THR A 22 -8.47 -2.35 12.97
CA THR A 22 -7.72 -1.55 11.99
C THR A 22 -6.24 -1.44 12.38
N VAL A 23 -5.35 -1.65 11.42
CA VAL A 23 -3.91 -1.37 11.49
C VAL A 23 -3.53 -0.25 10.51
N HIS A 24 -2.53 0.54 10.85
CA HIS A 24 -2.09 1.69 10.05
C HIS A 24 -0.66 1.44 9.58
N PHE A 25 -0.31 1.81 8.36
CA PHE A 25 1.00 1.59 7.78
C PHE A 25 1.74 2.90 7.49
N PRO A 26 3.05 2.99 7.81
CA PRO A 26 3.81 1.98 8.55
C PRO A 26 3.47 1.98 10.05
N MET A 27 3.66 0.83 10.69
CA MET A 27 3.48 0.58 12.11
C MET A 27 4.73 -0.03 12.74
N THR A 28 4.84 0.13 14.04
CA THR A 28 5.86 -0.53 14.86
C THR A 28 5.47 -1.99 15.16
N THR A 29 6.46 -2.82 15.49
CA THR A 29 6.21 -4.19 15.96
C THR A 29 5.29 -4.21 17.18
N GLN A 30 5.40 -3.24 18.09
CA GLN A 30 4.56 -3.19 19.28
C GLN A 30 3.08 -2.93 18.93
N GLU A 31 2.81 -2.02 17.99
CA GLU A 31 1.46 -1.77 17.49
C GLU A 31 0.89 -3.00 16.80
N LEU A 32 1.72 -3.74 16.05
CA LEU A 32 1.29 -4.96 15.37
C LEU A 32 0.94 -6.05 16.39
N GLN A 33 1.80 -6.27 17.37
CA GLN A 33 1.51 -7.24 18.44
C GLN A 33 0.26 -6.86 19.24
N ALA A 34 0.04 -5.56 19.50
CA ALA A 34 -1.16 -5.09 20.15
C ALA A 34 -2.43 -5.32 19.30
N ALA A 35 -2.35 -5.09 17.99
CA ALA A 35 -3.46 -5.34 17.06
C ALA A 35 -3.79 -6.84 16.95
N LEU A 36 -2.77 -7.70 16.79
CA LEU A 36 -2.94 -9.15 16.75
C LEU A 36 -3.53 -9.68 18.07
N ALA A 37 -3.06 -9.19 19.21
CA ALA A 37 -3.61 -9.57 20.52
C ALA A 37 -5.09 -9.19 20.67
N LYS A 38 -5.52 -8.03 20.14
CA LYS A 38 -6.94 -7.61 20.15
C LYS A 38 -7.84 -8.60 19.40
N ILE A 39 -7.34 -9.22 18.35
CA ILE A 39 -8.09 -10.21 17.55
C ILE A 39 -7.80 -11.65 17.97
N GLY A 40 -7.24 -11.84 19.16
CA GLY A 40 -7.04 -13.16 19.76
C GLY A 40 -5.90 -13.98 19.12
N ILE A 41 -4.96 -13.32 18.44
CA ILE A 41 -3.78 -13.95 17.84
C ILE A 41 -2.59 -13.72 18.78
N ASP A 42 -2.14 -14.81 19.40
CA ASP A 42 -1.06 -14.80 20.42
C ASP A 42 0.28 -15.37 19.89
N GLY A 43 0.40 -15.50 18.56
CA GLY A 43 1.58 -16.05 17.89
C GLY A 43 1.79 -17.56 18.08
N LYS A 44 0.89 -18.25 18.80
CA LYS A 44 1.00 -19.71 19.07
C LYS A 44 0.07 -20.55 18.18
N ARG A 45 -1.01 -19.96 17.67
CA ARG A 45 -1.89 -20.57 16.69
C ARG A 45 -1.54 -20.02 15.31
N TYR A 46 -1.36 -20.91 14.34
CA TYR A 46 -1.40 -20.57 12.92
C TYR A 46 -2.81 -20.03 12.60
N SER A 47 -3.04 -18.76 12.86
CA SER A 47 -4.24 -18.04 12.48
C SER A 47 -3.89 -17.16 11.30
N GLU A 48 -4.44 -17.49 10.15
CA GLU A 48 -4.39 -16.64 8.97
C GLU A 48 -5.14 -15.34 9.29
N VAL A 49 -4.40 -14.22 9.22
CA VAL A 49 -4.97 -12.88 9.24
C VAL A 49 -5.37 -12.55 7.82
N PHE A 50 -6.61 -12.09 7.64
CA PHE A 50 -7.09 -11.62 6.36
C PHE A 50 -7.32 -10.11 6.40
N PHE A 51 -7.04 -9.45 5.29
CA PHE A 51 -7.37 -8.05 5.07
C PHE A 51 -8.73 -7.97 4.39
N THR A 52 -9.71 -7.30 5.02
CA THR A 52 -11.07 -7.19 4.45
C THR A 52 -11.34 -5.82 3.84
N SER A 53 -10.54 -4.82 4.17
CA SER A 53 -10.58 -3.51 3.54
C SER A 53 -9.24 -2.80 3.65
N PHE A 54 -8.96 -1.95 2.67
CA PHE A 54 -7.87 -0.99 2.68
C PHE A 54 -8.42 0.41 2.48
N ASP A 55 -7.86 1.38 3.18
CA ASP A 55 -8.09 2.81 2.95
C ASP A 55 -6.74 3.52 2.84
N SER A 56 -6.62 4.48 1.93
CA SER A 56 -5.33 5.05 1.55
C SER A 56 -5.45 6.50 1.09
N ASP A 57 -4.57 7.36 1.62
CA ASP A 57 -4.39 8.72 1.09
C ASP A 57 -3.65 8.73 -0.26
N VAL A 58 -3.04 7.62 -0.67
CA VAL A 58 -2.34 7.47 -1.96
C VAL A 58 -3.35 7.01 -3.01
N LEU A 59 -3.55 7.84 -4.04
CA LEU A 59 -4.56 7.61 -5.06
C LEU A 59 -4.27 6.33 -5.86
N GLY A 60 -5.28 5.48 -6.04
CA GLY A 60 -5.18 4.23 -6.81
C GLY A 60 -4.39 3.10 -6.13
N LEU A 61 -3.85 3.30 -4.92
CA LEU A 61 -3.08 2.25 -4.23
C LEU A 61 -3.92 1.00 -3.92
N TYR A 62 -5.17 1.20 -3.49
CA TYR A 62 -6.05 0.11 -3.05
C TYR A 62 -6.39 -0.89 -4.17
N ASP A 63 -6.32 -0.48 -5.44
CA ASP A 63 -6.59 -1.36 -6.60
C ASP A 63 -5.53 -2.48 -6.75
N TYR A 64 -4.40 -2.35 -6.05
CA TYR A 64 -3.25 -3.25 -6.11
C TYR A 64 -2.98 -4.00 -4.79
N LEU A 65 -3.86 -3.87 -3.79
CA LEU A 65 -3.74 -4.57 -2.51
C LEU A 65 -4.84 -5.62 -2.37
N TYR A 66 -4.48 -6.83 -1.93
CA TYR A 66 -5.41 -7.96 -1.86
C TYR A 66 -5.62 -8.51 -0.43
N GLU A 67 -6.57 -9.43 -0.29
CA GLU A 67 -7.01 -9.94 1.02
C GLU A 67 -5.96 -10.79 1.77
N CYS A 68 -4.96 -11.30 1.04
CA CYS A 68 -3.94 -12.22 1.54
C CYS A 68 -2.51 -11.65 1.40
N GLU A 69 -2.35 -10.34 1.55
CA GLU A 69 -1.03 -9.72 1.50
C GLU A 69 -0.15 -10.10 2.70
N ASN A 70 1.16 -9.95 2.55
CA ASN A 70 2.08 -10.11 3.67
C ASN A 70 2.14 -8.80 4.47
N ILE A 71 1.81 -8.86 5.76
CA ILE A 71 1.78 -7.68 6.64
C ILE A 71 3.13 -6.98 6.77
N ASP A 72 4.24 -7.72 6.73
CA ASP A 72 5.58 -7.14 6.77
C ASP A 72 5.88 -6.42 5.45
N GLU A 73 5.47 -6.98 4.31
CA GLU A 73 5.63 -6.32 3.00
C GLU A 73 4.77 -5.05 2.90
N LEU A 74 3.53 -5.07 3.42
CA LEU A 74 2.71 -3.86 3.53
C LEU A 74 3.37 -2.80 4.44
N ASN A 75 4.03 -3.24 5.51
CA ASN A 75 4.73 -2.32 6.40
C ASN A 75 5.93 -1.66 5.73
N GLU A 76 6.72 -2.43 4.98
CA GLU A 76 7.81 -1.92 4.15
C GLU A 76 7.30 -0.96 3.07
N LEU A 77 6.19 -1.29 2.40
CA LEU A 77 5.54 -0.40 1.45
C LEU A 77 5.11 0.92 2.12
N GLY A 78 4.54 0.85 3.33
CA GLY A 78 4.20 2.02 4.12
C GLY A 78 5.41 2.93 4.37
N HIS A 79 6.53 2.35 4.79
CA HIS A 79 7.79 3.10 4.97
C HIS A 79 8.28 3.74 3.67
N ALA A 80 8.30 2.97 2.58
CA ALA A 80 8.76 3.46 1.29
C ALA A 80 7.88 4.61 0.75
N LEU A 81 6.56 4.52 0.92
CA LEU A 81 5.62 5.59 0.55
C LEU A 81 5.81 6.86 1.38
N LEU A 82 6.17 6.76 2.67
CA LEU A 82 6.52 7.94 3.46
C LEU A 82 7.75 8.63 2.87
N GLU A 83 8.80 7.88 2.51
CA GLU A 83 9.98 8.48 1.89
C GLU A 83 9.68 9.13 0.54
N VAL A 84 8.85 8.49 -0.29
CA VAL A 84 8.40 9.07 -1.57
C VAL A 84 7.66 10.38 -1.33
N ARG A 85 6.72 10.42 -0.38
CA ARG A 85 5.98 11.63 -0.01
C ARG A 85 6.93 12.73 0.46
N ASP A 86 7.86 12.42 1.34
CA ASP A 86 8.79 13.39 1.92
C ASP A 86 9.74 13.98 0.86
N LYS A 87 9.98 13.25 -0.24
CA LYS A 87 10.71 13.71 -1.43
C LYS A 87 9.82 14.42 -2.47
N GLY A 88 8.51 14.53 -2.23
CA GLY A 88 7.55 15.11 -3.17
C GLY A 88 7.21 14.24 -4.38
N GLY A 89 7.53 12.95 -4.35
CA GLY A 89 7.36 12.03 -5.48
C GLY A 89 5.99 11.34 -5.56
N LEU A 90 5.03 11.73 -4.71
CA LEU A 90 3.76 10.98 -4.57
C LEU A 90 2.93 11.04 -5.86
N GLU A 91 2.80 12.21 -6.49
CA GLU A 91 2.06 12.36 -7.75
C GLU A 91 2.68 11.55 -8.89
N THR A 92 4.02 11.46 -8.92
CA THR A 92 4.74 10.61 -9.90
C THR A 92 4.46 9.13 -9.64
N PHE A 93 4.43 8.70 -8.38
CA PHE A 93 4.08 7.34 -8.01
C PHE A 93 2.65 7.00 -8.40
N GLU A 94 1.68 7.87 -8.09
CA GLU A 94 0.27 7.71 -8.45
C GLU A 94 0.07 7.63 -9.97
N ALA A 95 0.75 8.50 -10.74
CA ALA A 95 0.75 8.42 -12.19
C ALA A 95 1.36 7.10 -12.70
N ALA A 96 2.43 6.62 -12.06
CA ALA A 96 3.05 5.35 -12.42
C ALA A 96 2.17 4.14 -12.08
N LEU A 97 1.35 4.20 -11.03
CA LEU A 97 0.31 3.20 -10.76
C LEU A 97 -0.69 3.15 -11.93
N VAL A 98 -1.17 4.30 -12.40
CA VAL A 98 -2.11 4.38 -13.55
C VAL A 98 -1.50 3.80 -14.82
N LEU A 99 -0.18 3.95 -15.04
CA LEU A 99 0.52 3.29 -16.15
C LEU A 99 0.47 1.75 -16.04
N GLY A 100 0.31 1.20 -14.84
CA GLY A 100 0.07 -0.23 -14.59
C GLY A 100 1.25 -1.14 -14.87
N ASN A 101 2.44 -0.58 -15.11
CA ASN A 101 3.66 -1.35 -15.35
C ASN A 101 4.27 -1.73 -14.00
N HIS A 102 4.49 -3.03 -13.78
CA HIS A 102 5.07 -3.55 -12.53
C HIS A 102 4.25 -3.14 -11.28
N THR A 103 2.97 -3.50 -11.28
CA THR A 103 2.06 -3.24 -10.15
C THR A 103 1.30 -4.50 -9.70
N ARG A 104 1.85 -5.70 -9.92
CA ARG A 104 1.13 -6.97 -9.71
C ARG A 104 1.23 -7.53 -8.30
N SER A 105 2.06 -6.92 -7.46
CA SER A 105 2.32 -7.37 -6.10
C SER A 105 2.84 -6.22 -5.25
N VAL A 106 2.71 -6.33 -3.92
CA VAL A 106 3.30 -5.37 -2.98
C VAL A 106 4.81 -5.18 -3.22
N LYS A 107 5.54 -6.24 -3.59
CA LYS A 107 6.95 -6.14 -3.98
C LYS A 107 7.18 -5.26 -5.20
N ASP A 108 6.33 -5.38 -6.21
CA ASP A 108 6.44 -4.53 -7.38
C ASP A 108 6.16 -3.05 -7.01
N LEU A 109 5.19 -2.80 -6.11
CA LEU A 109 4.91 -1.46 -5.59
C LEU A 109 6.09 -0.89 -4.80
N ILE A 110 6.72 -1.68 -3.92
CA ILE A 110 7.95 -1.29 -3.22
C ILE A 110 9.05 -0.97 -4.23
N ASN A 111 9.28 -1.83 -5.22
CA ASN A 111 10.27 -1.57 -6.26
C ASN A 111 9.95 -0.28 -7.02
N LEU A 112 8.68 -0.02 -7.32
CA LEU A 112 8.25 1.21 -8.00
C LEU A 112 8.60 2.46 -7.19
N THR A 113 8.38 2.45 -5.87
CA THR A 113 8.77 3.59 -4.99
C THR A 113 10.27 3.90 -5.04
N GLN A 114 11.11 2.89 -5.30
CA GLN A 114 12.57 3.00 -5.32
C GLN A 114 13.13 3.42 -6.69
N ASN A 115 12.31 3.38 -7.75
CA ASN A 115 12.73 3.61 -9.13
C ASN A 115 11.96 4.78 -9.79
N LEU A 116 11.41 5.69 -8.99
CA LEU A 116 10.66 6.85 -9.51
C LEU A 116 11.54 7.81 -10.33
N ASP A 117 12.85 7.79 -10.13
CA ASP A 117 13.83 8.55 -10.93
C ASP A 117 13.91 8.09 -12.39
N LEU A 118 13.39 6.89 -12.70
CA LEU A 118 13.24 6.41 -14.08
C LEU A 118 12.05 7.04 -14.81
N TYR A 119 11.19 7.76 -14.11
CA TYR A 119 10.01 8.43 -14.66
C TYR A 119 10.27 9.94 -14.78
N ARG A 120 9.84 10.52 -15.91
CA ARG A 120 9.72 11.97 -16.04
C ARG A 120 8.25 12.35 -15.95
N PHE A 121 7.90 13.08 -14.91
CA PHE A 121 6.54 13.54 -14.66
C PHE A 121 6.42 15.01 -15.06
N TYR A 122 5.49 15.32 -15.96
CA TYR A 122 5.24 16.67 -16.45
C TYR A 122 3.80 17.09 -16.09
N PRO A 123 3.55 17.57 -14.86
CA PRO A 123 2.20 17.88 -14.40
C PRO A 123 1.50 18.98 -15.21
N ASP A 124 2.28 19.85 -15.86
CA ASP A 124 1.78 20.96 -16.67
C ASP A 124 1.47 20.59 -18.13
N ILE A 125 1.77 19.35 -18.54
CA ILE A 125 1.51 18.87 -19.91
C ILE A 125 0.26 18.00 -19.91
N SER A 126 -0.77 18.46 -20.59
CA SER A 126 -2.07 17.78 -20.67
C SER A 126 -2.40 17.21 -22.05
N ASP A 127 -1.57 17.46 -23.06
CA ASP A 127 -1.80 17.01 -24.44
C ASP A 127 -0.49 16.76 -25.23
N ASP A 128 -0.65 16.11 -26.39
CA ASP A 128 0.45 15.76 -27.30
C ASP A 128 1.15 17.00 -27.88
N GLU A 129 0.46 18.14 -28.01
CA GLU A 129 1.06 19.38 -28.52
C GLU A 129 2.04 19.97 -27.50
N GLY A 130 1.64 20.04 -26.23
CA GLY A 130 2.50 20.46 -25.13
C GLY A 130 3.71 19.55 -24.98
N LEU A 131 3.51 18.23 -25.09
CA LEU A 131 4.61 17.27 -25.09
C LEU A 131 5.55 17.46 -26.29
N GLY A 132 5.00 17.70 -27.47
CA GLY A 132 5.77 17.95 -28.69
C GLY A 132 6.62 19.23 -28.60
N ARG A 133 6.10 20.29 -27.98
CA ARG A 133 6.84 21.55 -27.76
C ARG A 133 8.01 21.34 -26.80
N LEU A 134 7.80 20.62 -25.69
CA LEU A 134 8.86 20.29 -24.74
C LEU A 134 10.04 19.61 -25.44
N TYR A 135 9.80 18.57 -26.25
CA TYR A 135 10.86 17.83 -26.94
C TYR A 135 11.51 18.59 -28.10
N ALA A 136 10.81 19.57 -28.69
CA ALA A 136 11.39 20.41 -29.73
C ALA A 136 12.36 21.47 -29.16
N ASP A 137 12.17 21.84 -27.90
CA ASP A 137 12.97 22.86 -27.20
C ASP A 137 14.10 22.27 -26.32
N GLU A 138 14.13 20.94 -26.07
CA GLU A 138 15.24 20.18 -25.45
C GLU A 138 16.44 19.98 -26.39
#